data_AF-A0A3A2IDZ7-F1
#
_entry.id   AF-A0A3A2IDZ7-F1
#
_cell.length_a   1.000
_cell.length_b   1.000
_cell.length_c   1.000
_cell.angle_alpha   90.00
_cell.angle_beta   90.00
_cell.angle_gamma   90.00
#
_symmetry.space_group_name_H-M   'P 1'
#
loop_
_entity.id
_entity.type
_entity.pdbx_description
1 polymer ?
#
loop_
_entity_poly.entity_id
_entity_poly.type
_entity_poly.pdbx_seq_one_letter_code
_entity_poly.pdbx_strand_id
1 'polypeptide(L)'
;MSNKVFMPGCSLPSYSPEGVAAIAQHLKNVFPEMGAVQKCCGKPTAAIGQYDKFKERYGDLQADFDKLEAQEVIVACQSCYGMIKKSGGKQKPVSLWKLLPEIGLPKELVGKAKHSDVVFSIHDSCSTRYEKELQDGIRWILTELGYKISEPEHTRENTRCCGFGGMVVPANPDVANRVAVRRAEEFETDNVVVYCSACRGSMMGVGKKAWHILDLMFGPVIMQNDEPPVNVLASPVKAWFNRYKSKAGLIKCMNV
;
A
#
# COMPACT_ATOMS: atom_id res chain seq x y z
N MET A 1 14.24 22.08 -9.08
CA MET A 1 13.91 20.85 -8.33
C MET A 1 12.63 20.27 -8.93
N SER A 2 12.51 18.95 -9.08
CA SER A 2 11.26 18.37 -9.61
C SER A 2 10.15 18.46 -8.58
N ASN A 3 8.97 18.91 -9.00
CA ASN A 3 7.81 19.04 -8.13
C ASN A 3 7.24 17.65 -7.78
N LYS A 4 7.24 17.32 -6.49
CA LYS A 4 6.89 16.00 -5.94
C LYS A 4 5.54 16.04 -5.26
N VAL A 5 4.72 15.02 -5.54
CA VAL A 5 3.41 14.83 -4.90
C VAL A 5 3.31 13.46 -4.28
N PHE A 6 2.91 13.37 -3.01
CA PHE A 6 2.60 12.08 -2.37
C PHE A 6 1.16 11.65 -2.64
N MET A 7 0.99 10.40 -3.08
CA MET A 7 -0.30 9.76 -3.31
C MET A 7 -0.40 8.43 -2.54
N PRO A 8 -1.13 8.38 -1.41
CA PRO A 8 -1.34 7.13 -0.67
C PRO A 8 -2.37 6.20 -1.33
N GLY A 9 -3.10 6.67 -2.34
CA GLY A 9 -4.22 5.97 -2.97
C GLY A 9 -5.53 6.18 -2.20
N CYS A 10 -6.44 5.20 -2.24
CA CYS A 10 -7.77 5.31 -1.62
C CYS A 10 -8.06 4.24 -0.56
N SER A 11 -7.52 3.02 -0.71
CA SER A 11 -7.73 1.93 0.26
C SER A 11 -6.83 2.06 1.49
N LEU A 12 -5.59 2.52 1.31
CA LEU A 12 -4.67 2.71 2.43
C LEU A 12 -5.16 3.82 3.40
N PRO A 13 -5.62 5.00 2.91
CA PRO A 13 -6.30 5.99 3.76
C PRO A 13 -7.58 5.51 4.44
N SER A 14 -8.31 4.55 3.85
CA SER A 14 -9.45 3.93 4.54
C SER A 14 -9.01 3.06 5.72
N TYR A 15 -7.81 2.49 5.61
CA TYR A 15 -7.28 1.54 6.56
C TYR A 15 -6.51 2.20 7.71
N SER A 16 -5.49 2.99 7.39
CA SER A 16 -4.52 3.52 8.35
C SER A 16 -4.31 5.03 8.12
N PRO A 17 -5.24 5.88 8.60
CA PRO A 17 -5.07 7.34 8.55
C PRO A 17 -3.79 7.81 9.25
N GLU A 18 -3.48 7.22 10.40
CA GLU A 18 -2.33 7.57 11.22
C GLU A 18 -1.02 7.18 10.50
N GLY A 19 -0.97 5.99 9.90
CA GLY A 19 0.18 5.56 9.11
C GLY A 19 0.39 6.43 7.85
N VAL A 20 -0.70 6.85 7.20
CA VAL A 20 -0.64 7.78 6.06
C VAL A 20 -0.11 9.15 6.50
N ALA A 21 -0.55 9.67 7.64
CA ALA A 21 -0.04 10.94 8.17
C ALA A 21 1.45 10.84 8.55
N ALA A 22 1.85 9.76 9.22
CA ALA A 22 3.23 9.56 9.66
C ALA A 22 4.21 9.45 8.47
N ILE A 23 3.86 8.68 7.44
CA ILE A 23 4.71 8.59 6.24
C ILE A 23 4.72 9.89 5.44
N ALA A 24 3.59 10.61 5.36
CA ALA A 24 3.54 11.92 4.72
C ALA A 24 4.43 12.93 5.45
N GLN A 25 4.47 12.89 6.78
CA GLN A 25 5.33 13.76 7.58
C GLN A 25 6.82 13.45 7.33
N HIS A 26 7.21 12.18 7.33
CA HIS A 26 8.59 11.79 6.99
C HIS A 26 8.99 12.31 5.60
N LEU A 27 8.13 12.08 4.61
CA LEU A 27 8.34 12.56 3.25
C LEU A 27 8.43 14.09 3.17
N LYS A 28 7.58 14.83 3.89
CA LYS A 28 7.60 16.30 3.95
C LYS A 28 8.89 16.84 4.58
N ASN A 29 9.41 16.17 5.61
CA ASN A 29 10.69 16.54 6.22
C ASN A 29 11.87 16.40 5.24
N VAL A 30 11.81 15.40 4.35
CA VAL A 30 12.84 15.17 3.31
C VAL A 30 12.62 16.10 2.09
N PHE A 31 11.38 16.36 1.71
CA PHE A 31 11.01 17.22 0.60
C PHE A 31 10.01 18.30 1.05
N PRO A 32 10.49 19.44 1.59
CA PRO A 32 9.64 20.47 2.18
C PRO A 32 8.57 21.05 1.23
N GLU A 33 8.88 21.16 -0.06
CA GLU A 33 7.96 21.70 -1.08
C GLU A 33 6.95 20.68 -1.64
N MET A 34 6.91 19.47 -1.07
CA MET A 34 6.00 18.42 -1.51
C MET A 34 4.53 18.80 -1.29
N GLY A 35 3.69 18.44 -2.27
CA GLY A 35 2.23 18.40 -2.14
C GLY A 35 1.69 16.98 -1.93
N ALA A 36 0.37 16.83 -1.74
CA ALA A 36 -0.27 15.52 -1.61
C ALA A 36 -1.62 15.44 -2.34
N VAL A 37 -1.93 14.26 -2.88
CA VAL A 37 -3.20 13.96 -3.54
C VAL A 37 -3.79 12.67 -2.98
N GLN A 38 -5.00 12.77 -2.43
CA GLN A 38 -5.79 11.62 -2.02
C GLN A 38 -7.02 11.47 -2.92
N LYS A 39 -6.88 10.71 -4.00
CA LYS A 39 -7.97 10.44 -4.95
C LYS A 39 -7.85 9.02 -5.53
N CYS A 40 -8.96 8.46 -5.99
CA CYS A 40 -9.00 7.11 -6.55
C CYS A 40 -8.43 7.10 -7.97
N CYS A 41 -7.57 6.13 -8.29
CA CYS A 41 -7.00 5.97 -9.64
C CYS A 41 -7.93 5.29 -10.66
N GLY A 42 -9.17 4.97 -10.28
CA GLY A 42 -10.15 4.36 -11.18
C GLY A 42 -9.89 2.89 -11.56
N LYS A 43 -8.87 2.22 -10.99
CA LYS A 43 -8.55 0.81 -11.30
C LYS A 43 -9.77 -0.13 -11.30
N PRO A 44 -10.65 -0.15 -10.29
CA PRO A 44 -11.83 -1.03 -10.30
C PRO A 44 -12.71 -0.84 -11.54
N THR A 45 -12.94 0.42 -11.91
CA THR A 45 -13.76 0.82 -13.06
C THR A 45 -13.13 0.37 -14.38
N ALA A 46 -11.81 0.52 -14.53
CA ALA A 46 -11.08 -0.01 -15.67
C ALA A 46 -11.14 -1.54 -15.74
N ALA A 47 -11.00 -2.22 -14.60
CA ALA A 47 -10.97 -3.68 -14.53
C ALA A 47 -12.30 -4.34 -14.93
N ILE A 48 -13.44 -3.66 -14.73
CA ILE A 48 -14.77 -4.13 -15.19
C ILE A 48 -15.14 -3.61 -16.59
N GLY A 49 -14.20 -3.01 -17.33
CA GLY A 49 -14.43 -2.53 -18.70
C GLY A 49 -15.28 -1.27 -18.83
N GLN A 50 -15.57 -0.54 -17.72
CA GLN A 50 -16.29 0.73 -17.78
C GLN A 50 -15.34 1.88 -18.18
N TYR A 51 -14.78 1.81 -19.38
CA TYR A 51 -13.68 2.68 -19.80
C TYR A 51 -14.04 4.18 -19.82
N ASP A 52 -15.28 4.56 -20.15
CA ASP A 52 -15.68 5.98 -20.14
C ASP A 52 -15.71 6.55 -18.73
N LYS A 53 -16.25 5.80 -17.75
CA LYS A 53 -16.19 6.19 -16.34
C LYS A 53 -14.78 6.14 -15.78
N PHE A 54 -13.93 5.25 -16.30
CA PHE A 54 -12.51 5.24 -15.95
C PHE A 54 -11.84 6.53 -16.43
N LYS A 55 -12.08 6.96 -17.68
CA LYS A 55 -11.54 8.20 -18.24
C LYS A 55 -11.98 9.41 -17.41
N GLU A 56 -13.26 9.49 -17.04
CA GLU A 56 -13.78 10.55 -16.16
C GLU A 56 -13.03 10.58 -14.82
N ARG A 57 -13.00 9.44 -14.11
CA ARG A 57 -12.35 9.34 -12.78
C ARG A 57 -10.84 9.59 -12.82
N TYR A 58 -10.18 9.10 -13.86
CA TYR A 58 -8.75 9.33 -14.05
C TYR A 58 -8.48 10.78 -14.46
N GLY A 59 -9.37 11.40 -15.25
CA GLY A 59 -9.33 12.82 -15.59
C GLY A 59 -9.38 13.71 -14.35
N ASP A 60 -10.25 13.39 -13.39
CA ASP A 60 -10.28 14.10 -12.09
C ASP A 60 -8.98 13.97 -11.31
N LEU A 61 -8.29 12.82 -11.40
CA LEU A 61 -6.98 12.62 -10.77
C LEU A 61 -5.89 13.40 -11.51
N GLN A 62 -5.93 13.38 -12.84
CA GLN A 62 -5.01 14.14 -13.68
C GLN A 62 -5.13 15.65 -13.41
N ALA A 63 -6.35 16.17 -13.27
CA ALA A 63 -6.58 17.57 -12.92
C ALA A 63 -5.98 17.96 -11.56
N ASP A 64 -6.03 17.07 -10.56
CA ASP A 64 -5.36 17.31 -9.27
C ASP A 64 -3.84 17.34 -9.42
N PHE A 65 -3.27 16.46 -10.23
CA PHE A 65 -1.83 16.46 -10.52
C PHE A 65 -1.40 17.71 -11.28
N ASP A 66 -2.18 18.14 -12.27
CA ASP A 66 -1.89 19.32 -13.08
C ASP A 66 -1.99 20.60 -12.24
N LYS A 67 -2.99 20.70 -11.35
CA LYS A 67 -3.14 21.81 -10.41
C LYS A 67 -1.93 21.96 -9.48
N LEU A 68 -1.34 20.83 -9.08
CA LEU A 68 -0.14 20.82 -8.25
C LEU A 68 1.14 20.84 -9.08
N GLU A 69 1.07 20.96 -10.42
CA GLU A 69 2.20 20.91 -11.34
C GLU A 69 3.12 19.69 -11.09
N ALA A 70 2.52 18.55 -10.73
CA ALA A 70 3.25 17.36 -10.32
C ALA A 70 4.12 16.85 -11.48
N GLN A 71 5.40 16.62 -11.20
CA GLN A 71 6.34 15.97 -12.12
C GLN A 71 6.64 14.53 -11.68
N GLU A 72 6.87 14.33 -10.38
CA GLU A 72 7.06 13.02 -9.77
C GLU A 72 5.96 12.75 -8.75
N VAL A 73 5.32 11.59 -8.84
CA VAL A 73 4.28 11.18 -7.89
C VAL A 73 4.83 10.03 -7.05
N ILE A 74 5.03 10.26 -5.76
CA ILE A 74 5.46 9.23 -4.80
C ILE A 74 4.21 8.43 -4.39
N VAL A 75 4.17 7.14 -4.74
CA VAL A 75 2.97 6.31 -4.63
C VAL A 75 3.17 5.19 -3.63
N ALA A 76 2.31 5.12 -2.59
CA ALA A 76 2.29 4.01 -1.65
C ALA A 76 1.51 2.79 -2.16
N CYS A 77 0.53 2.99 -3.04
CA CYS A 77 -0.35 1.95 -3.56
C CYS A 77 0.13 1.38 -4.90
N GLN A 78 0.34 0.06 -4.95
CA GLN A 78 0.85 -0.69 -6.11
C GLN A 78 -0.08 -0.59 -7.31
N SER A 79 -1.39 -0.59 -7.04
CA SER A 79 -2.40 -0.41 -8.07
C SER A 79 -2.36 0.99 -8.66
N CYS A 80 -2.22 2.03 -7.83
CA CYS A 80 -2.11 3.41 -8.31
C CYS A 80 -0.83 3.60 -9.14
N TYR A 81 0.31 3.04 -8.68
CA TYR A 81 1.57 3.07 -9.42
C TYR A 81 1.42 2.50 -10.84
N GLY A 82 0.82 1.30 -10.94
CA GLY A 82 0.56 0.68 -12.24
C GLY A 82 -0.43 1.47 -13.12
N MET A 83 -1.45 2.09 -12.53
CA MET A 83 -2.40 2.90 -13.31
C MET A 83 -1.74 4.17 -13.86
N ILE A 84 -0.91 4.86 -13.07
CA ILE A 84 -0.19 6.06 -13.52
C ILE A 84 0.82 5.70 -14.61
N LYS A 85 1.55 4.58 -14.45
CA LYS A 85 2.50 4.09 -15.47
C LYS A 85 1.81 3.74 -16.80
N LYS A 86 0.57 3.23 -16.75
CA LYS A 86 -0.19 2.80 -17.95
C LYS A 86 -1.01 3.91 -18.62
N SER A 87 -1.41 4.94 -17.87
CA SER A 87 -2.27 6.01 -18.39
C SER A 87 -1.55 6.95 -19.36
N GLY A 88 -0.22 6.93 -19.41
CA GLY A 88 0.57 7.75 -20.33
C GLY A 88 0.56 9.25 -19.99
N GLY A 89 0.22 9.60 -18.75
CA GLY A 89 0.27 10.98 -18.26
C GLY A 89 1.69 11.56 -18.19
N LYS A 90 1.79 12.86 -17.90
CA LYS A 90 3.08 13.57 -17.80
C LYS A 90 3.88 13.20 -16.55
N GLN A 91 3.20 12.68 -15.53
CA GLN A 91 3.77 12.39 -14.22
C GLN A 91 4.56 11.09 -14.22
N LYS A 92 5.77 11.13 -13.67
CA LYS A 92 6.58 9.94 -13.42
C LYS A 92 6.18 9.32 -12.07
N PRO A 93 5.62 8.10 -12.03
CA PRO A 93 5.34 7.44 -10.77
C PRO A 93 6.64 6.93 -10.14
N VAL A 94 6.83 7.21 -8.85
CA VAL A 94 7.92 6.71 -8.02
C VAL A 94 7.30 5.89 -6.90
N SER A 95 7.70 4.64 -6.74
CA SER A 95 7.19 3.85 -5.62
C SER A 95 7.78 4.35 -4.30
N LEU A 96 6.93 4.57 -3.30
CA LEU A 96 7.36 4.84 -1.93
C LEU A 96 8.35 3.78 -1.42
N TRP A 97 8.09 2.51 -1.72
CA TRP A 97 8.88 1.41 -1.19
C TRP A 97 10.28 1.33 -1.82
N LYS A 98 10.40 1.74 -3.10
CA LYS A 98 11.71 1.94 -3.74
C LYS A 98 12.46 3.15 -3.15
N LEU A 99 11.73 4.22 -2.86
CA LEU A 99 12.31 5.48 -2.41
C LEU A 99 12.86 5.43 -0.99
N LEU A 100 12.22 4.69 -0.07
CA LEU A 100 12.63 4.64 1.33
C LEU A 100 14.08 4.18 1.56
N PRO A 101 14.60 3.14 0.85
CA PRO A 101 16.03 2.82 0.87
C PRO A 101 16.96 3.98 0.48
N GLU A 102 16.52 4.88 -0.41
CA GLU A 102 17.34 6.00 -0.90
C GLU A 102 17.35 7.18 0.10
N ILE A 103 16.23 7.45 0.77
CA ILE A 103 16.07 8.61 1.67
C ILE A 103 16.20 8.24 3.16
N GLY A 104 16.25 6.94 3.48
CA GLY A 104 16.26 6.43 4.84
C GLY A 104 14.88 6.36 5.51
N LEU A 105 14.84 5.67 6.65
CA LEU A 105 13.71 5.68 7.58
C LEU A 105 13.91 6.76 8.66
N PRO A 106 12.83 7.21 9.33
CA PRO A 106 12.98 7.93 10.60
C PRO A 106 13.85 7.12 11.58
N LYS A 107 14.77 7.78 12.28
CA LYS A 107 15.82 7.13 13.10
C LYS A 107 15.24 6.23 14.18
N GLU A 108 14.10 6.60 14.74
CA GLU A 108 13.37 5.88 15.77
C GLU A 108 12.76 4.55 15.29
N LEU A 109 12.67 4.33 13.96
CA LEU A 109 12.17 3.07 13.40
C LEU A 109 13.28 2.02 13.27
N VAL A 110 14.54 2.44 13.15
CA VAL A 110 15.67 1.53 12.93
C VAL A 110 15.91 0.67 14.17
N GLY A 111 15.84 -0.66 14.00
CA GLY A 111 16.00 -1.65 15.06
C GLY A 111 14.86 -1.68 16.09
N LYS A 112 13.74 -0.98 15.83
CA LYS A 112 12.60 -0.89 16.76
C LYS A 112 12.05 -2.25 17.17
N ALA A 113 12.06 -3.22 16.25
CA ALA A 113 11.54 -4.57 16.44
C ALA A 113 12.61 -5.64 16.66
N LYS A 114 13.86 -5.26 16.99
CA LYS A 114 14.98 -6.21 17.20
C LYS A 114 14.72 -7.31 18.26
N HIS A 115 13.76 -7.09 19.15
CA HIS A 115 13.36 -8.01 20.21
C HIS A 115 12.03 -8.73 19.94
N SER A 116 11.44 -8.52 18.77
CA SER A 116 10.25 -9.24 18.36
C SER A 116 10.56 -10.72 18.14
N ASP A 117 9.66 -11.59 18.59
CA ASP A 117 9.71 -13.03 18.40
C ASP A 117 8.95 -13.50 17.15
N VAL A 118 8.23 -12.60 16.47
CA VAL A 118 7.42 -12.93 15.30
C VAL A 118 8.29 -13.16 14.06
N VAL A 119 7.85 -14.10 13.22
CA VAL A 119 8.35 -14.27 11.85
C VAL A 119 7.21 -13.94 10.89
N PHE A 120 7.47 -13.03 9.95
CA PHE A 120 6.50 -12.63 8.92
C PHE A 120 6.75 -13.33 7.59
N SER A 121 5.71 -13.95 7.02
CA SER A 121 5.69 -14.30 5.60
C SER A 121 5.41 -13.06 4.75
N ILE A 122 6.22 -12.81 3.72
CA ILE A 122 6.00 -11.67 2.81
C ILE A 122 5.00 -12.04 1.72
N HIS A 123 3.94 -11.25 1.56
CA HIS A 123 3.07 -11.31 0.39
C HIS A 123 3.36 -10.16 -0.57
N ASP A 124 4.09 -10.47 -1.65
CA ASP A 124 4.36 -9.53 -2.73
C ASP A 124 3.11 -9.25 -3.59
N SER A 125 2.87 -7.98 -3.94
CA SER A 125 1.68 -7.60 -4.72
C SER A 125 1.82 -7.94 -6.19
N CYS A 126 0.83 -8.64 -6.73
CA CYS A 126 0.77 -8.94 -8.17
C CYS A 126 0.71 -7.71 -9.07
N SER A 127 0.27 -6.54 -8.56
CA SER A 127 0.19 -5.30 -9.36
C SER A 127 1.55 -4.67 -9.65
N THR A 128 2.58 -5.03 -8.88
CA THR A 128 3.97 -4.58 -9.01
C THR A 128 4.93 -5.77 -9.01
N ARG A 129 4.47 -6.91 -9.55
CA ARG A 129 5.23 -8.16 -9.62
C ARG A 129 6.59 -8.02 -10.31
N TYR A 130 6.69 -7.15 -11.31
CA TYR A 130 7.92 -6.96 -12.09
C TYR A 130 8.71 -5.71 -11.67
N GLU A 131 8.38 -5.11 -10.52
CA GLU A 131 9.09 -3.94 -9.99
C GLU A 131 10.07 -4.41 -8.89
N LYS A 132 11.22 -4.95 -9.31
CA LYS A 132 12.20 -5.58 -8.40
C LYS A 132 12.66 -4.65 -7.28
N GLU A 133 13.04 -3.41 -7.60
CA GLU A 133 13.53 -2.43 -6.61
C GLU A 133 12.49 -2.10 -5.55
N LEU A 134 11.20 -2.08 -5.92
CA LEU A 134 10.10 -1.90 -4.97
C LEU A 134 10.05 -3.08 -3.98
N GLN A 135 10.16 -4.30 -4.48
CA GLN A 135 10.14 -5.52 -3.67
C GLN A 135 11.37 -5.64 -2.76
N ASP A 136 12.53 -5.21 -3.24
CA ASP A 136 13.75 -5.12 -2.44
C ASP A 136 13.58 -4.10 -1.33
N GLY A 137 12.96 -2.96 -1.62
CA GLY A 137 12.63 -1.94 -0.63
C GLY A 137 11.76 -2.45 0.52
N ILE A 138 10.78 -3.32 0.26
CA ILE A 138 9.95 -3.95 1.31
C ILE A 138 10.81 -4.78 2.28
N ARG A 139 11.73 -5.59 1.74
CA ARG A 139 12.63 -6.44 2.54
C ARG A 139 13.64 -5.61 3.31
N TRP A 140 14.15 -4.55 2.68
CA TRP A 140 15.02 -3.59 3.33
C TRP A 140 14.30 -2.95 4.53
N ILE A 141 13.08 -2.44 4.36
CA ILE A 141 12.30 -1.86 5.47
C ILE A 141 12.13 -2.87 6.60
N LEU A 142 11.75 -4.12 6.31
CA LEU A 142 11.57 -5.15 7.34
C LEU A 142 12.86 -5.45 8.10
N THR A 143 13.99 -5.49 7.39
CA THR A 143 15.32 -5.69 7.97
C THR A 143 15.74 -4.51 8.84
N GLU A 144 15.56 -3.28 8.36
CA GLU A 144 15.85 -2.05 9.12
C GLU A 144 14.99 -1.94 10.38
N LEU A 145 13.72 -2.36 10.34
CA LEU A 145 12.87 -2.42 11.52
C LEU A 145 13.37 -3.48 12.52
N GLY A 146 14.06 -4.54 12.06
CA GLY A 146 14.57 -5.64 12.89
C GLY A 146 13.62 -6.84 13.00
N TYR A 147 12.64 -6.98 12.09
CA TYR A 147 11.74 -8.14 12.07
C TYR A 147 12.38 -9.34 11.35
N LYS A 148 12.02 -10.55 11.78
CA LYS A 148 12.36 -11.78 11.06
C LYS A 148 11.36 -12.02 9.93
N ILE A 149 11.85 -12.49 8.79
CA ILE A 149 11.06 -12.75 7.60
C ILE A 149 11.22 -14.20 7.13
N SER A 150 10.15 -14.77 6.58
CA SER A 150 10.18 -16.01 5.77
C SER A 150 9.68 -15.69 4.37
N GLU A 151 10.30 -16.30 3.36
CA GLU A 151 9.94 -16.15 1.96
C GLU A 151 9.14 -17.37 1.51
N PRO A 152 7.88 -17.21 1.07
CA PRO A 152 7.12 -18.32 0.53
C PRO A 152 7.72 -18.77 -0.81
N GLU A 153 7.43 -20.01 -1.20
CA GLU A 153 7.85 -20.60 -2.49
C GLU A 153 7.60 -19.65 -3.67
N HIS A 154 6.41 -19.05 -3.72
CA HIS A 154 6.03 -18.07 -4.72
C HIS A 154 6.12 -16.66 -4.14
N THR A 155 7.24 -15.99 -4.42
CA THR A 155 7.53 -14.62 -3.97
C THR A 155 8.05 -13.76 -5.13
N ARG A 156 8.21 -12.45 -4.93
CA ARG A 156 8.77 -11.52 -5.93
C ARG A 156 8.05 -11.60 -7.28
N GLU A 157 8.78 -11.78 -8.37
CA GLU A 157 8.22 -11.94 -9.72
C GLU A 157 7.35 -13.20 -9.88
N ASN A 158 7.49 -14.19 -8.99
CA ASN A 158 6.69 -15.40 -8.98
C ASN A 158 5.46 -15.30 -8.06
N THR A 159 5.24 -14.16 -7.39
CA THR A 159 4.16 -13.99 -6.41
C THR A 159 2.78 -14.33 -6.99
N ARG A 160 2.02 -15.19 -6.30
CA ARG A 160 0.64 -15.54 -6.67
C ARG A 160 -0.36 -14.48 -6.20
N CYS A 161 -1.48 -14.38 -6.90
CA CYS A 161 -2.55 -13.43 -6.59
C CYS A 161 -3.20 -13.73 -5.23
N CYS A 162 -3.60 -12.69 -4.49
CA CYS A 162 -4.36 -12.81 -3.23
C CYS A 162 -5.86 -13.12 -3.42
N GLY A 163 -6.35 -13.23 -4.65
CA GLY A 163 -7.79 -13.41 -4.93
C GLY A 163 -8.60 -12.11 -5.00
N PHE A 164 -8.02 -10.93 -4.73
CA PHE A 164 -8.73 -9.65 -4.87
C PHE A 164 -8.70 -9.05 -6.29
N GLY A 165 -7.67 -9.38 -7.06
CA GLY A 165 -7.36 -8.72 -8.33
C GLY A 165 -8.45 -8.89 -9.40
N GLY A 166 -8.45 -8.00 -10.40
CA GLY A 166 -9.33 -8.13 -11.57
C GLY A 166 -10.84 -8.04 -11.28
N MET A 167 -11.22 -7.55 -10.10
CA MET A 167 -12.64 -7.47 -9.66
C MET A 167 -13.32 -8.84 -9.61
N VAL A 168 -12.55 -9.90 -9.37
CA VAL A 168 -13.09 -11.27 -9.24
C VAL A 168 -13.95 -11.44 -7.98
N VAL A 169 -13.70 -10.67 -6.91
CA VAL A 169 -14.48 -10.76 -5.66
C VAL A 169 -15.99 -10.56 -5.89
N PRO A 170 -16.46 -9.46 -6.52
CA PRO A 170 -17.87 -9.31 -6.82
C PRO A 170 -18.36 -10.16 -8.01
N ALA A 171 -17.47 -10.58 -8.92
CA ALA A 171 -17.87 -11.32 -10.12
C ALA A 171 -17.99 -12.84 -9.90
N ASN A 172 -17.11 -13.42 -9.09
CA ASN A 172 -17.05 -14.84 -8.76
C ASN A 172 -16.35 -15.04 -7.39
N PRO A 173 -17.09 -14.90 -6.27
CA PRO A 173 -16.53 -14.97 -4.92
C PRO A 173 -15.91 -16.33 -4.61
N ASP A 174 -16.44 -17.42 -5.17
CA ASP A 174 -15.90 -18.78 -4.95
C ASP A 174 -14.50 -18.92 -5.53
N VAL A 175 -14.27 -18.41 -6.75
CA VAL A 175 -12.93 -18.37 -7.36
C VAL A 175 -12.01 -17.48 -6.54
N ALA A 176 -12.48 -16.31 -6.12
CA ALA A 176 -11.69 -15.39 -5.29
C ALA A 176 -11.21 -16.07 -4.01
N ASN A 177 -12.10 -16.79 -3.33
CA ASN A 177 -11.80 -17.52 -2.10
C ASN A 177 -10.81 -18.67 -2.35
N ARG A 178 -11.03 -19.51 -3.38
CA ARG A 178 -10.09 -20.60 -3.71
C ARG A 178 -8.68 -20.09 -4.00
N VAL A 179 -8.55 -18.96 -4.72
CA VAL A 179 -7.26 -18.33 -5.00
C VAL A 179 -6.61 -17.81 -3.72
N ALA A 180 -7.39 -17.17 -2.83
CA ALA A 180 -6.89 -16.66 -1.56
C ALA A 180 -6.42 -17.79 -0.62
N VAL A 181 -7.21 -18.85 -0.48
CA VAL A 181 -6.86 -20.04 0.33
C VAL A 181 -5.57 -20.68 -0.18
N ARG A 182 -5.50 -20.98 -1.48
CA ARG A 182 -4.28 -21.54 -2.10
C ARG A 182 -3.05 -20.67 -1.84
N ARG A 183 -3.20 -19.34 -1.86
CA ARG A 183 -2.08 -18.45 -1.55
C ARG A 183 -1.71 -18.49 -0.07
N ALA A 184 -2.70 -18.56 0.83
CA ALA A 184 -2.47 -18.59 2.26
C ALA A 184 -1.79 -19.89 2.74
N GLU A 185 -2.07 -21.02 2.08
CA GLU A 185 -1.46 -22.33 2.38
C GLU A 185 0.06 -22.39 2.12
N GLU A 186 0.61 -21.47 1.31
CA GLU A 186 2.05 -21.40 1.04
C GLU A 186 2.86 -20.70 2.13
N PHE A 187 2.19 -20.03 3.08
CA PHE A 187 2.87 -19.33 4.16
C PHE A 187 3.15 -20.28 5.31
N GLU A 188 4.41 -20.35 5.73
CA GLU A 188 4.86 -21.15 6.87
C GLU A 188 4.37 -20.63 8.23
N THR A 189 3.83 -19.40 8.24
CA THR A 189 3.35 -18.69 9.43
C THR A 189 2.01 -18.02 9.12
N ASP A 190 1.18 -17.84 10.14
CA ASP A 190 -0.07 -17.09 10.00
C ASP A 190 0.15 -15.59 9.95
N ASN A 191 1.31 -15.11 10.43
CA ASN A 191 1.69 -13.70 10.37
C ASN A 191 2.20 -13.33 8.98
N VAL A 192 1.42 -12.54 8.26
CA VAL A 192 1.70 -12.14 6.87
C VAL A 192 1.90 -10.64 6.80
N VAL A 193 3.02 -10.18 6.26
CA VAL A 193 3.22 -8.77 5.92
C VAL A 193 2.83 -8.51 4.46
N VAL A 194 2.04 -7.47 4.26
CA VAL A 194 1.62 -7.00 2.95
C VAL A 194 1.88 -5.50 2.83
N TYR A 195 1.95 -5.00 1.61
CA TYR A 195 2.06 -3.55 1.33
C TYR A 195 0.93 -3.06 0.41
N CYS A 196 -0.07 -3.91 0.17
CA CYS A 196 -1.30 -3.61 -0.55
C CYS A 196 -2.51 -3.83 0.38
N SER A 197 -3.31 -2.79 0.63
CA SER A 197 -4.46 -2.87 1.54
C SER A 197 -5.52 -3.89 1.09
N ALA A 198 -5.64 -4.13 -0.22
CA ALA A 198 -6.56 -5.15 -0.74
C ALA A 198 -6.04 -6.58 -0.48
N CYS A 199 -4.73 -6.81 -0.65
CA CYS A 199 -4.11 -8.08 -0.27
C CYS A 199 -4.31 -8.37 1.22
N ARG A 200 -4.19 -7.34 2.07
CA ARG A 200 -4.48 -7.46 3.51
C ARG A 200 -5.86 -8.02 3.78
N GLY A 201 -6.88 -7.39 3.20
CA GLY A 201 -8.28 -7.81 3.37
C GLY A 201 -8.52 -9.24 2.89
N SER A 202 -7.94 -9.64 1.75
CA SER A 202 -8.03 -11.01 1.25
C SER A 202 -7.38 -12.04 2.16
N MET A 203 -6.17 -11.76 2.68
CA MET A 203 -5.46 -12.69 3.56
C MET A 203 -6.19 -12.85 4.90
N MET A 204 -6.73 -11.77 5.47
CA MET A 204 -7.59 -11.86 6.66
C MET A 204 -8.87 -12.66 6.40
N GLY A 205 -9.44 -12.54 5.20
CA GLY A 205 -10.65 -13.28 4.81
C GLY A 205 -10.47 -14.81 4.81
N VAL A 206 -9.23 -15.30 4.75
CA VAL A 206 -8.88 -16.73 4.79
C VAL A 206 -8.09 -17.10 6.05
N GLY A 207 -8.24 -16.32 7.13
CA GLY A 207 -7.74 -16.67 8.46
C GLY A 207 -6.30 -16.28 8.77
N LYS A 208 -5.59 -15.57 7.88
CA LYS A 208 -4.22 -15.11 8.14
C LYS A 208 -4.19 -13.80 8.94
N LYS A 209 -3.20 -13.66 9.81
CA LYS A 209 -2.88 -12.43 10.54
C LYS A 209 -2.13 -11.46 9.63
N ALA A 210 -2.87 -10.71 8.81
CA ALA A 210 -2.27 -9.85 7.79
C ALA A 210 -2.04 -8.41 8.28
N TRP A 211 -0.80 -7.97 8.22
CA TRP A 211 -0.34 -6.64 8.64
C TRP A 211 0.08 -5.84 7.41
N HIS A 212 -0.34 -4.58 7.35
CA HIS A 212 0.24 -3.67 6.37
C HIS A 212 1.63 -3.23 6.85
N ILE A 213 2.57 -3.03 5.94
CA ILE A 213 3.94 -2.59 6.31
C ILE A 213 3.95 -1.27 7.12
N LEU A 214 2.96 -0.39 6.89
CA LEU A 214 2.81 0.83 7.71
C LEU A 214 2.42 0.55 9.17
N ASP A 215 1.76 -0.58 9.45
CA ASP A 215 1.48 -0.99 10.83
C ASP A 215 2.79 -1.35 11.54
N LEU A 216 3.68 -2.06 10.84
CA LEU A 216 4.99 -2.46 11.36
C LEU A 216 5.92 -1.25 11.56
N MET A 217 5.83 -0.27 10.65
CA MET A 217 6.61 0.97 10.75
C MET A 217 6.10 1.86 11.88
N PHE A 218 4.82 2.24 11.87
CA PHE A 218 4.30 3.32 12.71
C PHE A 218 3.39 2.87 13.86
N GLY A 219 3.01 1.60 13.92
CA GLY A 219 2.28 1.01 15.05
C GLY A 219 3.20 0.50 16.17
N PRO A 220 2.66 -0.16 17.20
CA PRO A 220 3.46 -0.87 18.21
C PRO A 220 4.39 -1.93 17.60
N VAL A 221 5.41 -2.36 18.35
CA VAL A 221 6.18 -3.55 17.97
C VAL A 221 5.25 -4.77 18.05
N ILE A 222 5.22 -5.57 16.99
CA ILE A 222 4.36 -6.75 16.90
C ILE A 222 5.09 -7.94 17.49
N MET A 223 4.42 -8.65 18.38
CA MET A 223 4.85 -9.91 18.99
C MET A 223 4.02 -11.08 18.44
N GLN A 224 4.48 -12.31 18.61
CA GLN A 224 3.89 -13.51 18.02
C GLN A 224 2.37 -13.67 18.29
N ASN A 225 1.92 -13.26 19.47
CA ASN A 225 0.53 -13.41 19.91
C ASN A 225 -0.36 -12.20 19.62
N ASP A 226 0.18 -11.13 19.02
CA ASP A 226 -0.62 -9.96 18.70
C ASP A 226 -1.60 -10.22 17.56
N GLU A 227 -2.64 -9.39 17.50
CA GLU A 227 -3.67 -9.44 16.46
C GLU A 227 -3.63 -8.20 15.57
N PRO A 228 -3.75 -8.36 14.24
CA PRO A 228 -3.74 -7.24 13.32
C PRO A 228 -5.00 -6.38 13.49
N PRO A 229 -4.94 -5.07 13.15
CA PRO A 229 -6.13 -4.22 13.16
C PRO A 229 -7.29 -4.82 12.34
N VAL A 230 -8.52 -4.58 12.75
CA VAL A 230 -9.69 -5.16 12.06
C VAL A 230 -9.75 -4.75 10.58
N ASN A 231 -10.38 -5.59 9.75
CA ASN A 231 -10.57 -5.29 8.33
C ASN A 231 -11.63 -4.18 8.12
N VAL A 232 -11.22 -2.92 8.23
CA VAL A 232 -12.12 -1.76 8.07
C VAL A 232 -12.64 -1.59 6.64
N LEU A 233 -12.01 -2.22 5.63
CA LEU A 233 -12.51 -2.18 4.25
C LEU A 233 -13.83 -2.94 4.08
N ALA A 234 -14.18 -3.82 5.04
CA ALA A 234 -15.49 -4.47 5.09
C ALA A 234 -16.61 -3.53 5.59
N SER A 235 -16.29 -2.35 6.12
CA SER A 235 -17.27 -1.37 6.62
C SER A 235 -17.20 -0.07 5.81
N PRO A 236 -18.12 0.17 4.86
CA PRO A 236 -18.11 1.36 4.01
C PRO A 236 -18.10 2.68 4.80
N VAL A 237 -18.87 2.75 5.89
CA VAL A 237 -18.98 3.95 6.74
C VAL A 237 -17.63 4.24 7.42
N LYS A 238 -17.03 3.24 8.08
CA LYS A 238 -15.71 3.41 8.72
C LYS A 238 -14.63 3.76 7.69
N ALA A 239 -14.62 3.07 6.55
CA ALA A 239 -13.68 3.33 5.46
C ALA A 239 -13.80 4.76 4.90
N TRP A 240 -15.02 5.33 4.86
CA TRP A 240 -15.25 6.71 4.43
C TRP A 240 -14.76 7.72 5.47
N PHE A 241 -15.10 7.54 6.75
CA PHE A 241 -14.60 8.40 7.83
C PHE A 241 -13.07 8.39 7.92
N ASN A 242 -12.44 7.23 7.74
CA ASN A 242 -10.97 7.13 7.74
C ASN A 242 -10.33 7.85 6.55
N ARG A 243 -10.94 7.81 5.36
CA ARG A 243 -10.47 8.63 4.22
C ARG A 243 -10.57 10.11 4.53
N TYR A 244 -11.64 10.54 5.20
CA TYR A 244 -11.79 11.94 5.61
C TYR A 244 -10.69 12.35 6.59
N LYS A 245 -10.45 11.54 7.64
CA LYS A 245 -9.35 11.75 8.61
C LYS A 245 -7.99 11.83 7.92
N SER A 246 -7.70 10.90 7.02
CA SER A 246 -6.45 10.88 6.24
C SER A 246 -6.29 12.15 5.40
N LYS A 247 -7.37 12.61 4.75
CA LYS A 247 -7.35 13.84 3.96
C LYS A 247 -7.06 15.06 4.83
N ALA A 248 -7.69 15.15 6.01
CA ALA A 248 -7.41 16.22 6.97
C ALA A 248 -5.97 16.17 7.48
N GLY A 249 -5.44 14.98 7.78
CA GLY A 249 -4.05 14.77 8.18
C GLY A 249 -3.06 15.21 7.10
N LEU A 250 -3.29 14.82 5.84
CA LEU A 250 -2.48 15.26 4.70
C LEU A 250 -2.50 16.77 4.54
N ILE A 251 -3.68 17.41 4.59
CA ILE A 251 -3.78 18.89 4.49
C ILE A 251 -2.97 19.55 5.60
N LYS A 252 -3.07 19.06 6.84
CA LYS A 252 -2.29 19.57 7.96
C LYS A 252 -0.79 19.41 7.71
N CYS A 253 -0.32 18.25 7.25
CA CYS A 253 1.10 18.02 6.96
C CYS A 253 1.62 18.87 5.79
N MET A 254 0.80 19.20 4.80
CA MET A 254 1.25 19.97 3.63
C MET A 254 1.25 21.48 3.86
N ASN A 255 0.51 21.97 4.86
CA ASN A 255 0.40 23.39 5.23
C ASN A 255 1.38 23.80 6.36
N VAL A 256 2.18 22.86 6.87
CA VAL A 256 3.27 23.08 7.83
C VAL A 256 4.57 23.03 7.05
#